data_AF-A0A7C2SHA0-F1
#
_entry.id   AF-A0A7C2SHA0-F1
#
_cell.length_a   1.000
_cell.length_b   1.000
_cell.length_c   1.000
_cell.angle_alpha   90.00
_cell.angle_beta   90.00
_cell.angle_gamma   90.00
#
_symmetry.space_group_name_H-M   'P 1'
#
loop_
_entity.id
_entity.type
_entity.pdbx_description
1 polymer ?
#
loop_
_entity_poly.entity_id
_entity_poly.type
_entity_poly.pdbx_seq_one_letter_code
_entity_poly.pdbx_strand_id
1 'polypeptide(L)'
;MSQGSTSLHYAIRPAVVGRHLGQLSFLLAMLTLVPLGVSLYFAETEISLRYALVIATALLFAVGMRRVPLSSNLQVNEALAIAALAFILAPLLMSLPMMASGLSWVDAFFEAMSAITTTGLSMHPATEALPRSFLFSRAWMQWYGGLGIVVLSLALLMGHEMGARRLSDSSGLGGLETSAHEHARRTALVYVALTVLGIAIVWPLSGNFFHALTHVFAAISTGGFSSWEDGLAGVDSWAVRLAIMFVCLLGAVPFVLYY
;
A
#
# COMPACT_ATOMS: atom_id res chain seq x y z
N MET A 1 -23.38 41.73 -12.78
CA MET A 1 -21.96 41.30 -12.77
C MET A 1 -21.65 40.72 -11.39
N SER A 2 -20.88 39.63 -11.38
CA SER A 2 -20.15 38.99 -10.26
C SER A 2 -20.91 38.41 -9.05
N GLN A 3 -21.15 37.09 -9.10
CA GLN A 3 -20.69 36.18 -8.04
C GLN A 3 -20.00 34.96 -8.66
N GLY A 4 -19.26 35.19 -9.75
CA GLY A 4 -18.39 34.19 -10.35
C GLY A 4 -17.08 34.11 -9.56
N SER A 5 -16.67 32.88 -9.24
CA SER A 5 -15.33 32.46 -8.85
C SER A 5 -14.72 33.12 -7.61
N THR A 6 -14.91 32.49 -6.45
CA THR A 6 -13.90 32.52 -5.38
C THR A 6 -13.64 31.10 -4.87
N SER A 7 -13.35 30.18 -5.79
CA SER A 7 -12.54 29.00 -5.45
C SER A 7 -11.08 29.45 -5.32
N LEU A 8 -10.79 30.24 -4.30
CA LEU A 8 -9.42 30.46 -3.85
C LEU A 8 -8.94 29.11 -3.30
N HIS A 9 -8.29 28.32 -4.15
CA HIS A 9 -7.43 27.24 -3.69
C HIS A 9 -6.30 27.91 -2.92
N TYR A 10 -6.40 27.92 -1.59
CA TYR A 10 -5.31 28.37 -0.72
C TYR A 10 -4.03 27.62 -1.08
N ALA A 11 -2.88 28.30 -0.97
CA ALA A 11 -1.59 27.67 -1.16
C ALA A 11 -1.44 26.47 -0.21
N ILE A 12 -0.84 25.39 -0.70
CA ILE A 12 -0.54 24.18 0.08
C ILE A 12 0.27 24.60 1.32
N ARG A 13 -0.19 24.22 2.53
CA ARG A 13 0.54 24.49 3.77
C ARG A 13 1.58 23.39 3.99
N PRO A 14 2.89 23.64 3.80
CA PRO A 14 3.89 22.57 3.85
C PRO A 14 4.00 21.90 5.23
N ALA A 15 3.72 22.67 6.29
CA ALA A 15 3.69 22.16 7.66
C ALA A 15 2.61 21.08 7.85
N VAL A 16 1.39 21.30 7.32
CA VAL A 16 0.29 20.32 7.42
C VAL A 16 0.63 19.05 6.63
N VAL A 17 1.17 19.22 5.41
CA VAL A 17 1.64 18.10 4.59
C VAL A 17 2.73 17.30 5.31
N GLY A 18 3.75 17.97 5.85
CA GLY A 18 4.82 17.33 6.61
C GLY A 18 4.31 16.58 7.83
N ARG A 19 3.32 17.13 8.55
CA ARG A 19 2.68 16.46 9.68
C ARG A 19 2.04 15.13 9.29
N HIS A 20 1.25 15.10 8.22
CA HIS A 20 0.60 13.87 7.75
C HIS A 20 1.58 12.88 7.13
N LEU A 21 2.60 13.36 6.41
CA LEU A 21 3.70 12.50 5.95
C LEU A 21 4.43 11.86 7.11
N GLY A 22 4.67 12.58 8.22
CA GLY A 22 5.24 11.98 9.43
C GLY A 22 4.37 10.86 10.02
N GLN A 23 3.04 11.00 9.99
CA GLN A 23 2.12 9.94 10.42
C GLN A 23 2.16 8.73 9.47
N LEU A 24 2.24 8.95 8.16
CA LEU A 24 2.40 7.88 7.17
C LEU A 24 3.77 7.20 7.27
N SER A 25 4.85 7.93 7.58
CA SER A 25 6.16 7.34 7.86
C SER A 25 6.17 6.49 9.12
N PHE A 26 5.44 6.89 10.16
CA PHE A 26 5.23 6.03 11.33
C PHE A 26 4.52 4.73 10.94
N LEU A 27 3.45 4.82 10.14
CA LEU A 27 2.74 3.64 9.64
C LEU A 27 3.66 2.75 8.80
N LEU A 28 4.47 3.33 7.90
CA LEU A 28 5.46 2.60 7.12
C LEU A 28 6.45 1.88 8.03
N ALA A 29 6.97 2.53 9.08
CA ALA A 29 7.86 1.88 10.04
C ALA A 29 7.20 0.66 10.71
N MET A 30 5.92 0.76 11.07
CA MET A 30 5.17 -0.36 11.64
C MET A 30 4.97 -1.50 10.63
N LEU A 31 4.65 -1.17 9.37
CA LEU A 31 4.52 -2.14 8.30
C LEU A 31 5.85 -2.83 7.99
N THR A 32 6.99 -2.12 8.11
CA THR A 32 8.33 -2.65 7.87
C THR A 32 8.83 -3.58 8.98
N LEU A 33 8.22 -3.56 10.18
CA LEU A 33 8.52 -4.56 11.21
C LEU A 33 8.21 -5.98 10.77
N VAL A 34 7.20 -6.16 9.90
CA VAL A 34 6.82 -7.48 9.38
C VAL A 34 7.92 -8.11 8.51
N PRO A 35 8.39 -7.47 7.42
CA PRO A 35 9.50 -8.01 6.63
C PRO A 35 10.81 -8.07 7.42
N LEU A 36 11.05 -7.20 8.41
CA LEU A 36 12.17 -7.35 9.34
C LEU A 36 12.09 -8.70 10.08
N GLY A 37 10.93 -9.01 10.68
CA GLY A 37 10.70 -10.30 11.35
C GLY A 37 10.92 -11.49 10.43
N VAL A 38 10.47 -11.41 9.17
CA VAL A 38 10.69 -12.43 8.15
C VAL A 38 12.18 -12.58 7.82
N SER A 39 12.92 -11.49 7.64
CA SER A 39 14.36 -11.53 7.38
C SER A 39 15.17 -12.13 8.54
N LEU A 40 14.77 -11.83 9.79
CA LEU A 40 15.37 -12.43 10.97
C LEU A 40 15.07 -13.93 11.07
N TYR A 41 13.85 -14.34 10.76
CA TYR A 41 13.45 -15.75 10.75
C TYR A 41 14.26 -16.58 9.75
N PHE A 42 14.59 -16.02 8.58
CA PHE A 42 15.44 -16.67 7.58
C PHE A 42 16.95 -16.41 7.77
N ALA A 43 17.36 -15.77 8.86
CA ALA A 43 18.75 -15.42 9.18
C ALA A 43 19.44 -14.55 8.11
N GLU A 44 18.68 -13.72 7.40
CA GLU A 44 19.16 -12.79 6.37
C GLU A 44 19.62 -11.48 7.04
N THR A 45 20.77 -11.52 7.71
CA THR A 45 21.26 -10.46 8.62
C THR A 45 21.50 -9.13 7.91
N GLU A 46 22.09 -9.14 6.71
CA GLU A 46 22.33 -7.93 5.93
C GLU A 46 21.01 -7.21 5.59
N ILE A 47 20.01 -7.97 5.13
CA ILE A 47 18.67 -7.44 4.79
C ILE A 47 17.99 -6.93 6.07
N SER A 48 18.11 -7.66 7.17
CA SER A 48 17.55 -7.29 8.48
C SER A 48 18.08 -5.93 8.96
N LEU A 49 19.39 -5.69 8.83
CA LEU A 49 20.00 -4.40 9.20
C LEU A 49 19.43 -3.26 8.36
N ARG A 50 19.23 -3.46 7.06
CA ARG A 50 18.66 -2.44 6.18
C ARG A 50 17.20 -2.14 6.51
N TYR A 51 16.39 -3.14 6.85
CA TYR A 51 15.04 -2.91 7.38
C TYR A 51 15.05 -2.12 8.69
N ALA A 52 15.97 -2.44 9.62
CA ALA A 52 16.12 -1.69 10.86
C ALA A 52 16.48 -0.22 10.63
N LEU A 53 17.34 0.07 9.65
CA LEU A 53 17.68 1.45 9.23
C LEU A 53 16.46 2.18 8.65
N VAL A 54 15.65 1.52 7.82
CA VAL A 54 14.39 2.09 7.31
C VAL A 54 13.44 2.43 8.45
N ILE A 55 13.26 1.52 9.41
CA ILE A 55 12.42 1.76 10.58
C ILE A 55 12.94 2.95 11.39
N ALA A 56 14.24 3.00 11.68
CA ALA A 56 14.85 4.08 12.45
C ALA A 56 14.68 5.45 11.77
N THR A 57 14.95 5.53 10.46
CA THR A 57 14.81 6.76 9.67
C THR A 57 13.36 7.23 9.57
N ALA A 58 12.43 6.30 9.33
CA ALA A 58 11.00 6.59 9.27
C ALA A 58 10.44 7.06 10.62
N LEU A 59 10.85 6.44 11.74
CA LEU A 59 10.47 6.86 13.08
C LEU A 59 11.07 8.22 13.46
N LEU A 60 12.33 8.48 13.10
CA LEU A 60 12.97 9.78 13.33
C LEU A 60 12.24 10.90 12.60
N PHE A 61 11.87 10.69 11.34
CA PHE A 61 11.06 11.64 10.58
C PHE A 61 9.67 11.84 11.21
N ALA A 62 9.00 10.76 11.61
CA ALA A 62 7.70 10.82 12.28
C ALA A 62 7.74 11.63 13.59
N VAL A 63 8.76 11.39 14.42
CA VAL A 63 8.99 12.13 15.68
C VAL A 63 9.32 13.60 15.41
N GLY A 64 10.13 13.89 14.39
CA GLY A 64 10.45 15.26 13.98
C GLY A 64 9.20 16.06 13.59
N MET A 65 8.28 15.43 12.85
CA MET A 65 7.02 16.05 12.45
C MET A 65 5.98 16.10 13.59
N ARG A 66 6.25 15.50 14.76
CA ARG A 66 5.33 15.49 15.90
C ARG A 66 5.09 16.89 16.50
N ARG A 67 6.03 17.81 16.32
CA ARG A 67 5.93 19.19 16.83
C ARG A 67 5.04 20.09 16.00
N VAL A 68 4.73 19.70 14.76
CA VAL A 68 3.89 20.47 13.86
C VAL A 68 2.41 20.30 14.25
N PRO A 69 1.64 21.39 14.44
CA PRO A 69 0.24 21.30 14.85
C PRO A 69 -0.61 20.57 13.80
N LEU A 70 -1.50 19.71 14.28
CA LEU A 70 -2.46 19.01 13.42
C LEU A 70 -3.58 19.99 13.05
N SER A 71 -3.71 20.30 11.75
CA SER A 71 -4.87 21.04 11.25
C SER A 71 -6.05 20.08 11.12
N SER A 72 -7.19 20.39 11.74
CA SER A 72 -8.42 19.60 11.61
C SER A 72 -9.06 19.71 10.23
N ASN A 73 -8.78 20.79 9.49
CA ASN A 73 -9.33 21.02 8.16
C ASN A 73 -8.23 20.78 7.11
N LEU A 74 -8.23 19.58 6.52
CA LEU A 74 -7.31 19.20 5.44
C LEU A 74 -7.91 19.58 4.09
N GLN A 75 -7.15 20.33 3.27
CA GLN A 75 -7.61 20.72 1.95
C GLN A 75 -7.40 19.59 0.92
N VAL A 76 -8.20 19.58 -0.15
CA VAL A 76 -8.12 18.53 -1.19
C VAL A 76 -6.75 18.53 -1.89
N ASN A 77 -6.19 19.71 -2.19
CA ASN A 77 -4.85 19.84 -2.77
C ASN A 77 -3.74 19.34 -1.82
N GLU A 78 -3.89 19.56 -0.51
CA GLU A 78 -2.98 19.03 0.51
C GLU A 78 -3.08 17.50 0.60
N ALA A 79 -4.30 16.94 0.58
CA ALA A 79 -4.52 15.49 0.56
C ALA A 79 -3.90 14.82 -0.68
N LEU A 80 -4.08 15.42 -1.87
CA LEU A 80 -3.44 14.97 -3.11
C LEU A 80 -1.91 15.04 -3.04
N ALA A 81 -1.35 16.13 -2.50
CA ALA A 81 0.09 16.27 -2.31
C ALA A 81 0.65 15.23 -1.33
N ILE A 82 -0.05 14.97 -0.22
CA ILE A 82 0.31 13.93 0.75
C ILE A 82 0.30 12.56 0.10
N ALA A 83 -0.74 12.24 -0.68
CA ALA A 83 -0.83 10.96 -1.39
C ALA A 83 0.36 10.79 -2.36
N ALA A 84 0.60 11.77 -3.24
CA ALA A 84 1.70 11.71 -4.20
C ALA A 84 3.06 11.56 -3.50
N LEU A 85 3.31 12.36 -2.45
CA LEU A 85 4.56 12.29 -1.70
C LEU A 85 4.71 10.98 -0.92
N ALA A 86 3.62 10.39 -0.41
CA ALA A 86 3.66 9.09 0.26
C ALA A 86 4.05 7.95 -0.70
N PHE A 87 3.51 7.95 -1.92
CA PHE A 87 3.85 7.00 -2.97
C PHE A 87 5.28 7.18 -3.53
N ILE A 88 5.95 8.29 -3.23
CA ILE A 88 7.38 8.48 -3.53
C ILE A 88 8.25 8.11 -2.32
N LEU A 89 7.85 8.55 -1.13
CA LEU A 89 8.61 8.37 0.10
C LEU A 89 8.73 6.90 0.49
N ALA A 90 7.65 6.12 0.37
CA ALA A 90 7.67 4.72 0.76
C ALA A 90 8.62 3.88 -0.12
N PRO A 91 8.56 3.94 -1.47
CA PRO A 91 9.54 3.28 -2.33
C PRO A 91 10.97 3.79 -2.14
N LEU A 92 11.15 5.09 -1.90
CA LEU A 92 12.46 5.66 -1.63
C LEU A 92 13.12 5.01 -0.41
N LEU A 93 12.37 4.87 0.70
CA LEU A 93 12.87 4.21 1.90
C LEU A 93 13.05 2.70 1.68
N MET A 94 12.09 2.03 1.05
CA MET A 94 12.12 0.59 0.81
C MET A 94 13.15 0.15 -0.25
N SER A 95 13.68 1.07 -1.05
CA SER A 95 14.79 0.78 -1.97
C SER A 95 16.04 0.27 -1.23
N LEU A 96 16.27 0.73 0.01
CA LEU A 96 17.44 0.35 0.79
C LEU A 96 17.51 -1.17 1.09
N PRO A 97 16.49 -1.80 1.71
CA PRO A 97 16.47 -3.24 1.90
C PRO A 97 16.37 -4.00 0.57
N MET A 98 15.70 -3.44 -0.46
CA MET A 98 15.63 -4.06 -1.79
C MET A 98 17.00 -4.20 -2.46
N MET A 99 17.91 -3.24 -2.27
CA MET A 99 19.29 -3.35 -2.79
C MET A 99 20.06 -4.57 -2.24
N ALA A 100 19.59 -5.22 -1.17
CA ALA A 100 20.30 -6.34 -0.56
C ALA A 100 20.18 -7.64 -1.37
N SER A 101 19.29 -7.67 -2.36
CA SER A 101 19.23 -8.75 -3.34
C SER A 101 20.25 -8.62 -4.49
N GLY A 102 21.09 -7.58 -4.48
CA GLY A 102 22.09 -7.32 -5.52
C GLY A 102 21.69 -6.25 -6.55
N LEU A 103 20.51 -5.65 -6.42
CA LEU A 103 20.06 -4.57 -7.29
C LEU A 103 20.86 -3.28 -7.08
N SER A 104 21.07 -2.54 -8.18
CA SER A 104 21.52 -1.14 -8.09
C SER A 104 20.45 -0.31 -7.37
N TRP A 105 20.82 0.88 -6.88
CA TRP A 105 19.84 1.75 -6.21
C TRP A 105 18.65 2.12 -7.11
N VAL A 106 18.90 2.37 -8.40
CA VAL A 106 17.83 2.72 -9.36
C VAL A 106 16.89 1.54 -9.58
N ASP A 107 17.43 0.33 -9.74
CA ASP A 107 16.64 -0.88 -9.96
C ASP A 107 15.86 -1.25 -8.69
N ALA A 108 16.48 -1.10 -7.51
CA ALA A 108 15.82 -1.33 -6.23
C ALA A 108 14.70 -0.31 -5.96
N PHE A 109 14.90 0.95 -6.35
CA PHE A 109 13.85 1.97 -6.30
C PHE A 109 12.71 1.63 -7.26
N PHE A 110 13.02 1.20 -8.49
CA PHE A 110 12.01 0.73 -9.44
C PHE A 110 11.23 -0.47 -8.90
N GLU A 111 11.92 -1.48 -8.34
CA GLU A 111 11.31 -2.66 -7.74
C GLU A 111 10.34 -2.27 -6.62
N ALA A 112 10.76 -1.38 -5.72
CA ALA A 112 9.94 -0.89 -4.62
C ALA A 112 8.74 -0.05 -5.11
N MET A 113 8.94 0.80 -6.12
CA MET A 113 7.86 1.56 -6.76
C MET A 113 6.83 0.61 -7.34
N SER A 114 7.29 -0.34 -8.18
CA SER A 114 6.46 -1.37 -8.82
C SER A 114 5.69 -2.23 -7.82
N ALA A 115 6.30 -2.53 -6.67
CA ALA A 115 5.63 -3.24 -5.58
C ALA A 115 4.50 -2.39 -4.97
N ILE A 116 4.81 -1.17 -4.53
CA ILE A 116 3.88 -0.30 -3.80
C ILE A 116 2.73 0.19 -4.69
N THR A 117 2.98 0.40 -5.99
CA THR A 117 1.95 0.78 -6.96
C THR A 117 1.22 -0.42 -7.57
N THR A 118 1.46 -1.63 -7.05
CA THR A 118 0.85 -2.88 -7.54
C THR A 118 1.02 -3.07 -9.06
N THR A 119 2.19 -2.71 -9.60
CA THR A 119 2.50 -2.83 -11.03
C THR A 119 3.08 -4.20 -11.37
N GLY A 120 3.87 -4.78 -10.46
CA GLY A 120 4.34 -6.18 -10.57
C GLY A 120 5.42 -6.44 -11.60
N LEU A 121 6.13 -5.40 -12.06
CA LEU A 121 7.32 -5.54 -12.89
C LEU A 121 8.57 -5.72 -12.00
N SER A 122 9.41 -6.69 -12.36
CA SER A 122 10.63 -7.06 -11.65
C SER A 122 11.86 -6.67 -12.46
N MET A 123 12.88 -6.15 -11.79
CA MET A 123 14.22 -5.89 -12.36
C MET A 123 15.16 -7.09 -12.21
N HIS A 124 14.80 -8.09 -11.40
CA HIS A 124 15.51 -9.36 -11.37
C HIS A 124 15.15 -10.25 -12.57
N PRO A 125 16.12 -10.99 -13.14
CA PRO A 125 15.87 -12.10 -14.03
C PRO A 125 15.05 -13.20 -13.33
N ALA A 126 14.19 -13.90 -14.08
CA ALA A 126 13.34 -14.98 -13.56
C ALA A 126 14.13 -16.16 -12.94
N THR A 127 15.40 -16.33 -13.31
CA THR A 127 16.23 -17.50 -12.98
C THR A 127 17.11 -17.32 -11.73
N GLU A 128 17.04 -16.20 -11.03
CA GLU A 128 17.87 -15.96 -9.84
C GLU A 128 17.20 -16.44 -8.56
N ALA A 129 17.94 -17.22 -7.75
CA ALA A 129 17.50 -17.59 -6.42
C ALA A 129 17.54 -16.36 -5.50
N LEU A 130 16.35 -15.82 -5.19
CA LEU A 130 16.22 -14.60 -4.39
C LEU A 130 16.03 -14.89 -2.89
N PRO A 131 16.52 -14.01 -2.01
CA PRO A 131 16.25 -14.09 -0.57
C PRO A 131 14.75 -14.14 -0.26
N ARG A 132 14.35 -14.91 0.75
CA ARG A 132 12.93 -15.08 1.07
C ARG A 132 12.31 -13.81 1.62
N SER A 133 13.02 -13.01 2.39
CA SER A 133 12.48 -11.71 2.82
C SER A 133 12.31 -10.73 1.66
N PHE A 134 13.15 -10.82 0.63
CA PHE A 134 12.98 -10.04 -0.60
C PHE A 134 11.68 -10.42 -1.31
N LEU A 135 11.48 -11.71 -1.61
CA LEU A 135 10.25 -12.22 -2.21
C LEU A 135 9.00 -11.84 -1.39
N PHE A 136 9.07 -11.99 -0.07
CA PHE A 136 7.99 -11.62 0.84
C PHE A 136 7.70 -10.12 0.81
N SER A 137 8.73 -9.29 0.92
CA SER A 137 8.57 -7.84 0.99
C SER A 137 7.93 -7.25 -0.27
N ARG A 138 8.25 -7.79 -1.46
CA ARG A 138 7.58 -7.41 -2.70
C ARG A 138 6.08 -7.66 -2.66
N ALA A 139 5.66 -8.84 -2.23
CA ALA A 139 4.24 -9.18 -2.07
C ALA A 139 3.57 -8.35 -0.95
N TRP A 140 4.27 -8.15 0.18
CA TRP A 140 3.79 -7.33 1.29
C TRP A 140 3.55 -5.86 0.89
N MET A 141 4.47 -5.30 0.11
CA MET A 141 4.37 -3.96 -0.47
C MET A 141 3.19 -3.85 -1.45
N GLN A 142 2.95 -4.88 -2.26
CA GLN A 142 1.74 -4.95 -3.09
C GLN A 142 0.47 -4.96 -2.24
N TRP A 143 0.45 -5.70 -1.14
CA TRP A 143 -0.72 -5.79 -0.27
C TRP A 143 -1.08 -4.46 0.40
N TYR A 144 -0.14 -3.82 1.10
CA TYR A 144 -0.46 -2.55 1.75
C TYR A 144 -0.57 -1.39 0.74
N GLY A 145 0.18 -1.45 -0.37
CA GLY A 145 0.12 -0.46 -1.45
C GLY A 145 -1.23 -0.50 -2.17
N GLY A 146 -1.74 -1.70 -2.46
CA GLY A 146 -3.08 -1.92 -3.01
C GLY A 146 -4.17 -1.39 -2.10
N LEU A 147 -4.10 -1.69 -0.80
CA LEU A 147 -5.01 -1.10 0.19
C LEU A 147 -4.93 0.45 0.20
N GLY A 148 -3.71 1.00 0.06
CA GLY A 148 -3.49 2.44 -0.04
C GLY A 148 -4.19 3.08 -1.25
N ILE A 149 -4.07 2.49 -2.44
CA ILE A 149 -4.74 2.97 -3.66
C ILE A 149 -6.26 2.88 -3.53
N VAL A 150 -6.77 1.78 -2.96
CA VAL A 150 -8.20 1.58 -2.74
C VAL A 150 -8.77 2.66 -1.82
N VAL A 151 -8.13 2.90 -0.67
CA VAL A 151 -8.58 3.92 0.30
C VAL A 151 -8.47 5.32 -0.30
N LEU A 152 -7.40 5.62 -1.05
CA LEU A 152 -7.24 6.88 -1.75
C LEU A 152 -8.36 7.09 -2.79
N SER A 153 -8.67 6.07 -3.58
CA SER A 153 -9.70 6.15 -4.62
C SER A 153 -11.07 6.43 -4.02
N LEU A 154 -11.40 5.79 -2.90
CA LEU A 154 -12.63 6.07 -2.15
C LEU A 154 -12.65 7.48 -1.58
N ALA A 155 -11.54 7.95 -1.01
CA ALA A 155 -11.45 9.31 -0.48
C ALA A 155 -11.69 10.37 -1.57
N LEU A 156 -11.17 10.15 -2.78
CA LEU A 156 -11.38 11.05 -3.92
C LEU A 156 -12.84 11.02 -4.43
N LEU A 157 -13.44 9.83 -4.56
CA LEU A 157 -14.85 9.69 -4.94
C LEU A 157 -15.77 10.40 -3.95
N MET A 158 -15.56 10.19 -2.65
CA MET A 158 -16.34 10.86 -1.61
C MET A 158 -16.12 12.37 -1.61
N GLY A 159 -14.90 12.84 -1.86
CA GLY A 159 -14.61 14.26 -2.02
C GLY A 159 -15.43 14.92 -3.15
N HIS A 160 -15.62 14.22 -4.26
CA HIS A 160 -16.47 14.68 -5.37
C HIS A 160 -17.96 14.71 -4.99
N GLU A 161 -18.47 13.65 -4.36
CA GLU A 161 -19.87 13.59 -3.91
C GLU A 161 -20.19 14.70 -2.89
N MET A 162 -19.24 14.99 -1.99
CA MET A 162 -19.33 16.09 -1.03
C MET A 162 -19.35 17.44 -1.73
N GLY A 163 -18.52 17.64 -2.76
CA GLY A 163 -18.52 18.86 -3.57
C GLY A 163 -19.85 19.08 -4.29
N ALA A 164 -20.40 18.02 -4.90
CA ALA A 164 -21.69 18.07 -5.58
C ALA A 164 -22.86 18.35 -4.60
N ARG A 165 -22.88 17.70 -3.43
CA ARG A 165 -23.92 17.93 -2.42
C ARG A 165 -23.85 19.30 -1.76
N ARG A 166 -22.65 19.87 -1.55
CA ARG A 166 -22.48 21.26 -1.08
C ARG A 166 -23.03 22.30 -2.05
N LEU A 167 -23.05 22.00 -3.34
CA LEU A 167 -23.65 22.84 -4.37
C LEU A 167 -25.17 22.65 -4.47
N SER A 168 -25.70 21.53 -3.97
CA SER A 168 -27.10 21.14 -4.09
C SER A 168 -27.93 21.36 -2.82
N ASP A 169 -27.33 21.38 -1.63
CA ASP A 169 -28.09 21.38 -0.37
C ASP A 169 -27.42 22.24 0.71
N SER A 170 -28.17 23.21 1.25
CA SER A 170 -27.72 24.19 2.26
C SER A 170 -27.98 23.74 3.71
N SER A 171 -28.44 22.50 3.91
CA SER A 171 -28.89 22.01 5.21
C SER A 171 -27.94 20.96 5.84
N GLY A 172 -27.24 21.37 6.91
CA GLY A 172 -26.72 20.47 7.96
C GLY A 172 -25.50 19.58 7.65
N LEU A 173 -24.28 20.14 7.66
CA LEU A 173 -22.99 19.46 7.44
C LEU A 173 -22.42 18.68 8.66
N GLY A 174 -23.25 18.21 9.59
CA GLY A 174 -22.81 17.72 10.92
C GLY A 174 -22.39 16.24 11.04
N GLY A 175 -22.44 15.43 9.98
CA GLY A 175 -22.27 13.97 10.06
C GLY A 175 -21.50 13.32 8.91
N LEU A 176 -20.65 14.08 8.21
CA LEU A 176 -20.05 13.64 6.94
C LEU A 176 -18.62 13.07 7.09
N GLU A 177 -17.81 13.59 8.01
CA GLU A 177 -16.47 13.04 8.30
C GLU A 177 -16.54 11.63 8.90
N THR A 178 -17.57 11.36 9.70
CA THR A 178 -17.85 10.03 10.26
C THR A 178 -18.15 8.99 9.18
N SER A 179 -18.73 9.42 8.05
CA SER A 179 -19.02 8.52 6.92
C SER A 179 -17.75 8.07 6.19
N ALA A 180 -16.82 8.99 5.89
CA ALA A 180 -15.60 8.66 5.13
C ALA A 180 -14.66 7.72 5.89
N HIS A 181 -14.46 7.98 7.18
CA HIS A 181 -13.68 7.08 8.03
C HIS A 181 -14.33 5.70 8.17
N GLU A 182 -15.66 5.64 8.26
CA GLU A 182 -16.39 4.38 8.35
C GLU A 182 -16.31 3.59 7.03
N HIS A 183 -16.43 4.23 5.88
CA HIS A 183 -16.23 3.60 4.57
C HIS A 183 -14.80 3.05 4.43
N ALA A 184 -13.78 3.87 4.71
CA ALA A 184 -12.39 3.41 4.66
C ALA A 184 -12.14 2.22 5.61
N ARG A 185 -12.72 2.24 6.80
CA ARG A 185 -12.63 1.14 7.78
C ARG A 185 -13.31 -0.13 7.26
N ARG A 186 -14.52 -0.04 6.71
CA ARG A 186 -15.24 -1.19 6.13
C ARG A 186 -14.50 -1.77 4.95
N THR A 187 -14.01 -0.93 4.05
CA THR A 187 -13.18 -1.36 2.92
C THR A 187 -11.93 -2.08 3.38
N ALA A 188 -11.21 -1.56 4.37
CA ALA A 188 -10.04 -2.23 4.93
C ALA A 188 -10.40 -3.58 5.56
N LEU A 189 -11.54 -3.67 6.27
CA LEU A 189 -12.03 -4.92 6.84
C LEU A 189 -12.32 -5.95 5.74
N VAL A 190 -13.03 -5.56 4.66
CA VAL A 190 -13.32 -6.44 3.53
C VAL A 190 -12.02 -6.90 2.86
N TYR A 191 -11.07 -5.98 2.62
CA TYR A 191 -9.77 -6.31 2.02
C TYR A 191 -9.02 -7.36 2.82
N VAL A 192 -8.93 -7.18 4.14
CA VAL A 192 -8.29 -8.15 5.06
C VAL A 192 -9.07 -9.47 5.10
N ALA A 193 -10.40 -9.44 5.16
CA ALA A 193 -11.22 -10.65 5.18
C ALA A 193 -11.07 -11.49 3.91
N LEU A 194 -11.07 -10.85 2.74
CA LEU A 194 -10.84 -11.51 1.45
C LEU A 194 -9.40 -12.04 1.34
N THR A 195 -8.41 -11.32 1.90
CA THR A 195 -7.03 -11.80 1.99
C THR A 195 -6.95 -13.08 2.82
N VAL A 196 -7.54 -13.10 4.02
CA VAL A 196 -7.54 -14.28 4.90
C VAL A 196 -8.27 -15.45 4.24
N LEU A 197 -9.41 -15.20 3.61
CA LEU A 197 -10.15 -16.20 2.85
C LEU A 197 -9.31 -16.76 1.70
N GLY A 198 -8.62 -15.90 0.94
CA GLY A 198 -7.72 -16.30 -0.14
C GLY A 198 -6.59 -17.19 0.36
N ILE A 199 -5.95 -16.85 1.49
CA ILE A 199 -4.91 -17.68 2.10
C ILE A 199 -5.48 -19.05 2.51
N ALA A 200 -6.67 -19.08 3.12
CA ALA A 200 -7.32 -20.33 3.53
C ALA A 200 -7.65 -21.24 2.34
N ILE A 201 -7.94 -20.68 1.16
CA ILE A 201 -8.20 -21.44 -0.06
C ILE A 201 -6.88 -21.92 -0.71
N VAL A 202 -5.90 -21.03 -0.88
CA VAL A 202 -4.67 -21.31 -1.65
C VAL A 202 -3.67 -22.15 -0.88
N TRP A 203 -3.59 -22.00 0.44
CA TRP A 203 -2.62 -22.73 1.28
C TRP A 203 -2.72 -24.26 1.17
N PRO A 204 -3.88 -24.91 1.38
CA PRO A 204 -3.98 -26.37 1.27
C PRO A 204 -3.68 -26.87 -0.15
N LEU A 205 -3.94 -26.06 -1.19
CA LEU A 205 -3.71 -26.43 -2.59
C LEU A 205 -2.24 -26.32 -3.01
N SER A 206 -1.54 -25.30 -2.50
CA SER A 206 -0.14 -25.03 -2.85
C SER A 206 0.85 -25.87 -2.06
N GLY A 207 0.44 -26.45 -0.92
CA GLY A 207 1.29 -27.26 -0.04
C GLY A 207 2.39 -26.47 0.68
N ASN A 208 2.50 -25.16 0.44
CA ASN A 208 3.52 -24.30 1.03
C ASN A 208 2.91 -22.96 1.45
N PHE A 209 2.93 -22.70 2.76
CA PHE A 209 2.35 -21.49 3.34
C PHE A 209 2.98 -20.20 2.79
N PHE A 210 4.29 -20.19 2.59
CA PHE A 210 5.00 -19.01 2.08
C PHE A 210 4.51 -18.65 0.67
N HIS A 211 4.41 -19.64 -0.22
CA HIS A 211 3.90 -19.42 -1.57
C HIS A 211 2.44 -18.98 -1.58
N ALA A 212 1.59 -19.58 -0.73
CA ALA A 212 0.19 -19.16 -0.61
C ALA A 212 0.06 -17.71 -0.15
N LEU A 213 0.82 -17.35 0.89
CA LEU A 213 0.79 -16.02 1.48
C LEU A 213 1.22 -14.94 0.49
N THR A 214 2.38 -15.12 -0.15
CA THR A 214 2.92 -14.12 -1.11
C THR A 214 2.02 -13.96 -2.33
N HIS A 215 1.46 -15.05 -2.86
CA HIS A 215 0.59 -14.97 -4.03
C HIS A 215 -0.78 -14.40 -3.70
N VAL A 216 -1.33 -14.67 -2.53
CA VAL A 216 -2.62 -14.08 -2.14
C VAL A 216 -2.46 -12.58 -1.90
N PHE A 217 -1.37 -12.14 -1.27
CA PHE A 217 -1.03 -10.72 -1.15
C PHE A 217 -0.95 -10.01 -2.50
N ALA A 218 -0.25 -10.60 -3.46
CA ALA A 218 -0.14 -10.07 -4.82
C ALA A 218 -1.46 -10.14 -5.61
N ALA A 219 -2.28 -11.19 -5.41
CA ALA A 219 -3.52 -11.39 -6.15
C ALA A 219 -4.63 -10.46 -5.67
N ILE A 220 -4.85 -10.33 -4.36
CA ILE A 220 -5.92 -9.47 -3.82
C ILE A 220 -5.66 -7.98 -4.13
N SER A 221 -4.40 -7.59 -4.30
CA SER A 221 -4.00 -6.25 -4.74
C SER A 221 -3.93 -6.10 -6.25
N THR A 222 -4.24 -7.14 -7.03
CA THR A 222 -4.08 -7.18 -8.50
C THR A 222 -2.68 -6.84 -9.00
N GLY A 223 -1.65 -7.09 -8.19
CA GLY A 223 -0.28 -6.67 -8.45
C GLY A 223 0.54 -7.65 -9.27
N GLY A 224 0.44 -8.95 -9.01
CA GLY A 224 1.04 -9.99 -9.86
C GLY A 224 2.51 -10.36 -9.59
N PHE A 225 3.13 -9.91 -8.49
CA PHE A 225 4.42 -10.49 -8.10
C PHE A 225 4.29 -11.97 -7.72
N SER A 226 5.39 -12.70 -7.91
CA SER A 226 5.46 -14.12 -7.62
C SER A 226 6.70 -14.47 -6.80
N SER A 227 6.57 -15.52 -6.01
CA SER A 227 7.69 -16.19 -5.35
C SER A 227 8.17 -17.44 -6.11
N TRP A 228 7.53 -17.79 -7.23
CA TRP A 228 8.01 -18.83 -8.15
C TRP A 228 8.84 -18.17 -9.25
N GLU A 229 9.88 -18.88 -9.69
CA GLU A 229 10.85 -18.41 -10.70
C GLU A 229 10.14 -18.04 -12.01
N ASP A 230 9.30 -18.93 -12.54
CA ASP A 230 8.51 -18.71 -13.77
C ASP A 230 7.12 -18.09 -13.52
N GLY A 231 6.94 -17.44 -12.36
CA GLY A 231 5.65 -16.90 -11.96
C GLY A 231 4.56 -17.98 -11.85
N LEU A 232 3.31 -17.59 -12.14
CA LEU A 232 2.18 -18.52 -12.13
C LEU A 232 2.24 -19.54 -13.31
N ALA A 233 3.03 -19.25 -14.34
CA ALA A 233 3.19 -20.12 -15.50
C ALA A 233 3.98 -21.40 -15.16
N GLY A 234 4.86 -21.35 -14.16
CA GLY A 234 5.62 -22.49 -13.65
C GLY A 234 4.89 -23.39 -12.65
N VAL A 235 3.65 -23.08 -12.26
CA VAL A 235 2.91 -23.85 -11.24
C VAL A 235 2.20 -25.03 -11.86
N ASP A 236 2.63 -26.28 -11.68
CA ASP A 236 2.00 -27.43 -12.37
C ASP A 236 0.51 -27.65 -12.02
N SER A 237 0.10 -27.33 -10.79
CA SER A 237 -1.27 -27.56 -10.33
C SER A 237 -2.24 -26.50 -10.88
N TRP A 238 -3.13 -26.93 -11.78
CA TRP A 238 -4.22 -26.09 -12.28
C TRP A 238 -5.13 -25.57 -11.16
N ALA A 239 -5.34 -26.37 -10.10
CA ALA A 239 -6.14 -25.96 -8.95
C ALA A 239 -5.55 -24.74 -8.24
N VAL A 240 -4.21 -24.68 -8.08
CA VAL A 240 -3.52 -23.53 -7.48
C VAL A 240 -3.63 -22.30 -8.37
N ARG A 241 -3.44 -22.46 -9.69
CA ARG A 241 -3.58 -21.35 -10.67
C ARG A 241 -4.98 -20.75 -10.60
N LEU A 242 -6.01 -21.59 -10.67
CA LEU A 242 -7.41 -21.14 -10.61
C LEU A 242 -7.74 -20.48 -9.27
N ALA A 243 -7.25 -21.00 -8.15
CA ALA A 243 -7.48 -20.41 -6.84
C ALA A 243 -6.87 -19.00 -6.74
N ILE A 244 -5.64 -18.81 -7.24
CA ILE A 244 -4.99 -17.49 -7.27
C ILE A 244 -5.73 -16.54 -8.22
N MET A 245 -6.15 -17.01 -9.39
CA MET A 245 -6.99 -16.22 -10.32
C MET A 245 -8.32 -15.80 -9.68
N PHE A 246 -8.96 -16.70 -8.93
CA PHE A 246 -10.20 -16.40 -8.22
C PHE A 246 -9.99 -15.31 -7.17
N VAL A 247 -8.92 -15.38 -6.39
CA VAL A 247 -8.56 -14.31 -5.43
C VAL A 247 -8.30 -12.97 -6.14
N CYS A 248 -7.65 -12.99 -7.30
CA CYS A 248 -7.44 -11.81 -8.13
C CYS A 248 -8.76 -11.20 -8.59
N LEU A 249 -9.72 -12.03 -9.03
CA LEU A 249 -11.06 -11.56 -9.39
C LEU A 249 -11.78 -10.92 -8.20
N LEU A 250 -11.67 -11.50 -7.00
CA LEU A 250 -12.23 -10.88 -5.79
C LEU A 250 -11.60 -9.51 -5.48
N GLY A 251 -10.30 -9.34 -5.72
CA GLY A 251 -9.61 -8.06 -5.55
C GLY A 251 -9.95 -7.01 -6.63
N ALA A 252 -10.34 -7.46 -7.82
CA ALA A 252 -10.70 -6.59 -8.94
C ALA A 252 -12.13 -6.03 -8.86
N VAL A 253 -13.02 -6.65 -8.07
CA VAL A 253 -14.38 -6.14 -7.85
C VAL A 253 -14.33 -4.93 -6.91
N PRO A 254 -15.06 -3.84 -7.20
CA PRO A 254 -15.12 -2.69 -6.30
C PRO A 254 -15.53 -3.11 -4.88
N PHE A 255 -14.67 -2.83 -3.88
CA PHE A 255 -14.87 -3.31 -2.50
C PHE A 255 -16.17 -2.83 -1.84
N VAL A 256 -16.75 -1.72 -2.33
CA VAL A 256 -18.05 -1.21 -1.87
C VAL A 256 -19.19 -2.19 -2.17
N LEU A 257 -19.06 -3.07 -3.17
CA LEU A 257 -20.10 -4.04 -3.51
C LEU A 257 -20.17 -5.24 -2.56
N TYR A 258 -19.23 -5.35 -1.62
CA TYR A 258 -19.23 -6.40 -0.61
C TYR A 258 -20.05 -6.07 0.64
N TYR A 259 -20.57 -4.83 0.77
CA TYR A 259 -21.36 -4.39 1.93
C TYR A 259 -22.44 -3.36 1.61
#